data_AF-A0A8H7T852-F1
#
_entry.id   AF-A0A8H7T852-F1
#
_cell.length_a   1.000
_cell.length_b   1.000
_cell.length_c   1.000
_cell.angle_alpha   90.00
_cell.angle_beta   90.00
_cell.angle_gamma   90.00
#
_symmetry.space_group_name_H-M   'P 1'
#
loop_
_entity.id
_entity.type
_entity.pdbx_description
1 polymer ?
#
loop_
_entity_poly.entity_id
_entity_poly.type
_entity_poly.pdbx_seq_one_letter_code
_entity_poly.pdbx_strand_id
1 'polypeptide(L)'
;MPYIYPDFDSFYEKFGIFLGCLFIVGPVTVLILFFLYKTTADFLASTFNLKTAPRRTGFKPMFRIFGGILLAAIFFGILALPMIGFVEGPDIGWYHQMKDSCNGFDTRIDMDQLFRGSTTRFAMRTIHDKDDDKLAFLFLGRHLKPTPEPSNATFQYYSRLSGLVAGNAVAVDVDMENYLWRFIRLNNSDPVNEWLAYKSNILNDNGELPSLPEFDLPTETILRKGTFSRPTWGQTYVEIPQLDMVIMDMQEFLSDAKLEPFLRVFTYRDFEMAVAEDERVEYDSDGKETPVWTQEPHLQEVMRTAAFGHGRTSLTMCVREYTGYQDMKPVAPMVSGMQQTEMIPFAIITAMRQRYIETGKRASNYY
;
A
#
# COMPACT_ATOMS: atom_id res chain seq x y z
N MET A 1 -14.02 -2.37 -8.86
CA MET A 1 -12.58 -2.57 -8.67
C MET A 1 -11.78 -1.34 -9.08
N PRO A 2 -10.70 -1.02 -8.34
CA PRO A 2 -9.77 0.05 -8.71
C PRO A 2 -9.04 -0.25 -10.02
N TYR A 3 -8.68 0.78 -10.78
CA TYR A 3 -7.91 0.59 -12.01
C TYR A 3 -6.52 0.08 -11.65
N ILE A 4 -6.14 -1.05 -12.24
CA ILE A 4 -4.81 -1.64 -12.10
C ILE A 4 -4.00 -1.20 -13.30
N TYR A 5 -3.02 -0.34 -13.07
CA TYR A 5 -2.07 0.02 -14.11
C TYR A 5 -1.24 -1.21 -14.51
N PRO A 6 -1.01 -1.43 -15.82
CA PRO A 6 -0.13 -2.50 -16.26
C PRO A 6 1.28 -2.22 -15.75
N ASP A 7 1.89 -3.20 -15.08
CA ASP A 7 3.30 -3.12 -14.72
C ASP A 7 4.12 -3.31 -16.00
N PHE A 8 4.68 -2.24 -16.55
CA PHE A 8 5.75 -2.37 -17.55
C PHE A 8 7.05 -2.67 -16.81
N ASP A 9 7.14 -3.86 -16.20
CA ASP A 9 8.28 -4.25 -15.37
C ASP A 9 9.47 -4.69 -16.23
N SER A 10 9.24 -5.22 -17.43
CA SER A 10 10.35 -5.64 -18.28
C SER A 10 10.99 -4.44 -18.99
N PHE A 11 12.31 -4.31 -18.82
CA PHE A 11 13.13 -3.35 -19.56
C PHE A 11 12.89 -3.47 -21.08
N TYR A 12 12.62 -4.67 -21.59
CA TYR A 12 12.38 -4.93 -23.00
C TYR A 12 11.04 -4.39 -23.50
N GLU A 13 9.97 -4.41 -22.70
CA GLU A 13 8.70 -3.77 -23.07
C GLU A 13 8.80 -2.26 -23.00
N LYS A 14 9.41 -1.70 -21.94
CA LYS A 14 9.69 -0.26 -21.85
C LYS A 14 10.58 0.19 -23.02
N PHE A 15 11.61 -0.59 -23.37
CA PHE A 15 12.51 -0.31 -24.48
C PHE A 15 11.85 -0.50 -25.85
N GLY A 16 10.98 -1.51 -26.00
CA GLY A 16 10.21 -1.76 -27.23
C GLY A 16 9.19 -0.65 -27.51
N ILE A 17 8.47 -0.20 -26.47
CA ILE A 17 7.57 0.96 -26.54
C ILE A 17 8.39 2.23 -26.81
N PHE A 18 9.53 2.42 -26.12
CA PHE A 18 10.43 3.54 -26.38
C PHE A 18 10.91 3.56 -27.84
N LEU A 19 11.34 2.43 -28.40
CA LEU A 19 11.71 2.29 -29.80
C LEU A 19 10.52 2.58 -30.73
N GLY A 20 9.34 2.04 -30.43
CA GLY A 20 8.12 2.32 -31.20
C GLY A 20 7.77 3.82 -31.20
N CYS A 21 7.84 4.47 -30.04
CA CYS A 21 7.68 5.92 -29.91
C CYS A 21 8.78 6.68 -30.65
N LEU A 22 10.04 6.25 -30.59
CA LEU A 22 11.16 6.91 -31.26
C LEU A 22 11.06 6.80 -32.79
N PHE A 23 10.64 5.64 -33.32
CA PHE A 23 10.68 5.33 -34.75
C PHE A 23 9.35 5.54 -35.49
N ILE A 24 8.21 5.56 -34.79
CA ILE A 24 6.88 5.77 -35.41
C ILE A 24 6.34 7.14 -35.04
N VAL A 25 6.23 7.42 -33.74
CA VAL A 25 5.71 8.70 -33.24
C VAL A 25 6.72 9.81 -33.51
N GLY A 26 8.00 9.58 -33.24
CA GLY A 26 9.09 10.54 -33.43
C GLY A 26 9.11 11.17 -34.83
N PRO A 27 9.17 10.40 -35.93
CA PRO A 27 9.24 10.96 -37.28
C PRO A 27 7.96 11.70 -37.69
N VAL A 28 6.79 11.17 -37.33
CA VAL A 28 5.49 11.83 -37.60
C VAL A 28 5.41 13.16 -36.87
N THR A 29 5.86 13.18 -35.61
CA THR A 29 5.85 14.39 -34.79
C THR A 29 6.89 15.39 -35.27
N VAL A 30 8.10 14.96 -35.65
CA VAL A 30 9.13 15.81 -36.28
C VAL A 30 8.60 16.43 -37.59
N LEU A 31 7.89 15.66 -38.42
CA LEU A 31 7.25 16.18 -39.63
C LEU A 31 6.19 17.25 -39.31
N ILE A 32 5.26 16.96 -38.40
CA ILE A 32 4.23 17.91 -37.97
C ILE A 32 4.86 19.19 -37.41
N LEU A 33 5.90 19.06 -36.60
CA LEU A 33 6.60 20.18 -35.99
C LEU A 33 7.44 20.97 -36.99
N PHE A 34 8.06 20.32 -37.97
CA PHE A 34 8.74 21.01 -39.08
C PHE A 34 7.75 21.87 -39.88
N PHE A 35 6.56 21.33 -40.17
CA PHE A 35 5.51 22.10 -40.81
C PHE A 35 5.06 23.27 -39.92
N LEU A 36 4.71 23.03 -38.65
CA LEU A 36 4.28 24.08 -37.72
C LEU A 36 5.34 25.18 -37.54
N TYR A 37 6.62 24.81 -37.41
CA TYR A 37 7.73 25.75 -37.34
C TYR A 37 7.83 26.59 -38.62
N LYS A 38 7.75 25.96 -39.79
CA LYS A 38 7.79 26.68 -41.06
C LYS A 38 6.64 27.68 -41.16
N THR A 39 5.41 27.28 -40.80
CA THR A 39 4.23 28.16 -40.84
C THR A 39 4.35 29.31 -39.83
N THR A 40 4.80 29.05 -38.60
CA THR A 40 4.99 30.11 -37.59
C THR A 40 6.15 31.03 -37.93
N ALA A 41 7.26 30.52 -38.46
CA ALA A 41 8.38 31.33 -38.91
C ALA A 41 8.00 32.22 -40.11
N ASP A 42 7.22 31.70 -41.06
CA ASP A 42 6.69 32.49 -42.18
C ASP A 42 5.65 33.52 -41.72
N PHE A 43 4.78 33.16 -40.79
CA PHE A 43 3.83 34.10 -40.17
C PHE A 43 4.56 35.22 -39.44
N LEU A 44 5.51 34.91 -38.56
CA LEU A 44 6.31 35.91 -37.84
C LEU A 44 7.14 36.77 -38.81
N ALA A 45 7.72 36.18 -39.85
CA ALA A 45 8.46 36.93 -40.87
C ALA A 45 7.57 37.91 -41.65
N SER A 46 6.30 37.53 -41.89
CA SER A 46 5.28 38.37 -42.53
C SER A 46 4.80 39.48 -41.60
N THR A 47 4.37 39.14 -40.39
CA THR A 47 3.79 40.06 -39.41
C THR A 47 4.80 41.11 -38.93
N PHE A 48 6.08 40.76 -38.81
CA PHE A 48 7.14 41.70 -38.44
C PHE A 48 7.79 42.40 -39.64
N ASN A 49 7.25 42.28 -40.86
CA ASN A 49 7.80 42.89 -42.08
C ASN A 49 9.31 42.64 -42.28
N LEU A 50 9.78 41.46 -41.84
CA LEU A 50 11.20 41.10 -41.87
C LEU A 50 11.70 40.85 -43.30
N LYS A 51 10.80 40.64 -44.26
CA LYS A 51 11.12 40.44 -45.68
C LYS A 51 11.32 41.77 -46.46
N THR A 52 10.88 42.92 -45.93
CA THR A 52 10.85 44.21 -46.66
C THR A 52 11.68 45.34 -46.03
N ALA A 53 12.23 45.17 -44.83
CA ALA A 53 13.04 46.21 -44.18
C ALA A 53 14.51 46.25 -44.68
N PRO A 54 15.04 47.40 -45.13
CA PRO A 54 16.40 47.53 -45.65
C PRO A 54 17.47 47.12 -44.62
N ARG A 55 18.54 46.49 -45.14
CA ARG A 55 19.71 45.96 -44.42
C ARG A 55 20.38 47.04 -43.56
N ARG A 56 20.04 47.14 -42.27
CA ARG A 56 20.91 47.78 -41.27
C ARG A 56 20.91 47.03 -39.93
N THR A 57 22.13 46.87 -39.43
CA THR A 57 22.58 46.52 -38.07
C THR A 57 22.50 45.05 -37.60
N GLY A 58 23.63 44.58 -37.06
CA GLY A 58 23.97 43.20 -36.71
C GLY A 58 23.23 42.59 -35.50
N PHE A 59 22.10 43.15 -35.09
CA PHE A 59 21.22 42.59 -34.05
C PHE A 59 20.23 41.53 -34.58
N LYS A 60 19.91 41.57 -35.88
CA LYS A 60 18.99 40.62 -36.53
C LYS A 60 19.41 39.13 -36.51
N PRO A 61 20.69 38.74 -36.73
CA PRO A 61 21.05 37.32 -36.73
C PRO A 61 20.97 36.71 -35.33
N MET A 62 21.34 37.46 -34.29
CA MET A 62 21.33 36.95 -32.91
C MET A 62 19.91 36.70 -32.41
N PHE A 63 18.96 37.61 -32.66
CA PHE A 63 17.55 37.45 -32.29
C PHE A 63 16.89 36.26 -33.02
N ARG A 64 17.31 36.01 -34.26
CA ARG A 64 16.81 34.88 -35.08
C ARG A 64 17.36 33.54 -34.59
N ILE A 65 18.62 33.50 -34.16
CA ILE A 65 19.26 32.32 -33.55
C ILE A 65 18.63 32.04 -32.18
N PHE A 66 18.49 33.06 -31.32
CA PHE A 66 17.87 32.90 -30.00
C PHE A 66 16.40 32.46 -30.09
N GLY A 67 15.61 33.09 -30.97
CA GLY A 67 14.24 32.68 -31.22
C GLY A 67 14.13 31.27 -31.79
N GLY A 68 15.08 30.87 -32.65
CA GLY A 68 15.18 29.51 -33.18
C GLY A 68 15.52 28.47 -32.10
N ILE A 69 16.45 28.78 -31.19
CA ILE A 69 16.82 27.91 -30.06
C ILE A 69 15.63 27.78 -29.08
N LEU A 70 14.94 28.89 -28.76
CA LEU A 70 13.79 28.87 -27.86
C LEU A 70 12.63 28.04 -28.45
N LEU A 71 12.32 28.23 -29.74
CA LEU A 71 11.33 27.41 -30.46
C LEU A 71 11.75 25.94 -30.47
N ALA A 72 13.01 25.63 -30.79
CA ALA A 72 13.52 24.26 -30.77
C ALA A 72 13.40 23.62 -29.38
N ALA A 73 13.66 24.36 -28.29
CA ALA A 73 13.49 23.87 -26.93
C ALA A 73 12.01 23.61 -26.56
N ILE A 74 11.10 24.51 -26.94
CA ILE A 74 9.65 24.31 -26.75
C ILE A 74 9.18 23.07 -27.52
N PHE A 75 9.64 22.89 -28.76
CA PHE A 75 9.30 21.75 -29.60
C PHE A 75 9.89 20.44 -29.08
N PHE A 76 11.12 20.45 -28.57
CA PHE A 76 11.72 19.30 -27.92
C PHE A 76 10.92 18.90 -26.67
N GLY A 77 10.44 19.87 -25.88
CA GLY A 77 9.53 19.63 -24.77
C GLY A 77 8.24 18.93 -25.21
N ILE A 78 7.60 19.42 -26.27
CA ILE A 78 6.36 18.81 -26.83
C ILE A 78 6.62 17.38 -27.35
N LEU A 79 7.77 17.11 -27.95
CA LEU A 79 8.18 15.77 -28.41
C LEU A 79 8.45 14.80 -27.27
N ALA A 80 9.04 15.28 -26.19
CA ALA A 80 9.38 14.45 -25.03
C ALA A 80 8.14 14.06 -24.22
N LEU A 81 7.11 14.92 -24.16
CA LEU A 81 5.92 14.72 -23.33
C LEU A 81 5.17 13.39 -23.60
N PRO A 82 4.85 13.00 -24.85
CA PRO A 82 4.25 11.69 -25.13
C PRO A 82 5.15 10.52 -24.71
N MET A 83 6.47 10.62 -24.95
CA MET A 83 7.40 9.54 -24.59
C MET A 83 7.49 9.34 -23.09
N ILE A 84 7.56 10.43 -22.32
CA ILE A 84 7.50 10.39 -20.85
C ILE A 84 6.15 9.81 -20.40
N GLY A 85 5.05 10.26 -21.02
CA GLY A 85 3.70 9.79 -20.69
C GLY A 85 3.44 8.30 -21.00
N PHE A 86 4.10 7.69 -21.98
CA PHE A 86 3.97 6.26 -22.25
C PHE A 86 4.92 5.39 -21.41
N VAL A 87 6.13 5.87 -21.12
CA VAL A 87 7.15 5.11 -20.36
C VAL A 87 6.92 5.21 -18.85
N GLU A 88 6.60 6.40 -18.34
CA GLU A 88 6.34 6.65 -16.91
C GLU A 88 4.84 6.73 -16.60
N GLY A 89 3.96 6.73 -17.60
CA GLY A 89 2.51 6.90 -17.43
C GLY A 89 1.86 6.00 -16.39
N PRO A 90 2.10 4.68 -16.41
CA PRO A 90 1.58 3.77 -15.39
C PRO A 90 2.09 4.07 -13.98
N ASP A 91 3.38 4.36 -13.84
CA ASP A 91 4.01 4.66 -12.55
C ASP A 91 3.53 6.01 -11.99
N ILE A 92 3.29 7.00 -12.86
CA ILE A 92 2.71 8.30 -12.53
C ILE A 92 1.22 8.15 -12.19
N GLY A 93 0.47 7.37 -12.97
CA GLY A 93 -0.93 7.07 -12.72
C GLY A 93 -1.13 6.37 -11.38
N TRP A 94 -0.30 5.37 -11.09
CA TRP A 94 -0.23 4.71 -9.79
C TRP A 94 0.04 5.69 -8.66
N TYR A 95 1.08 6.52 -8.82
CA TYR A 95 1.42 7.54 -7.83
C TYR A 95 0.21 8.46 -7.56
N HIS A 96 -0.47 8.94 -8.60
CA HIS A 96 -1.66 9.78 -8.44
C HIS A 96 -2.82 9.06 -7.75
N GLN A 97 -3.02 7.76 -8.01
CA GLN A 97 -4.05 6.95 -7.38
C GLN A 97 -3.76 6.67 -5.90
N MET A 98 -2.49 6.48 -5.52
CA MET A 98 -2.10 6.01 -4.19
C MET A 98 -1.61 7.08 -3.22
N LYS A 99 -1.08 8.21 -3.71
CA LYS A 99 -0.41 9.23 -2.88
C LYS A 99 -1.25 9.74 -1.71
N ASP A 100 -2.56 9.83 -1.90
CA ASP A 100 -3.50 10.38 -0.92
C ASP A 100 -4.34 9.29 -0.23
N SER A 101 -4.09 8.01 -0.52
CA SER A 101 -4.90 6.89 -0.01
C SER A 101 -4.91 6.78 1.51
N CYS A 102 -3.92 7.33 2.21
CA CYS A 102 -3.89 7.33 3.67
C CYS A 102 -4.16 8.71 4.29
N ASN A 103 -4.65 9.68 3.52
CA ASN A 103 -5.05 10.97 4.07
C ASN A 103 -6.34 10.77 4.89
N GLY A 104 -6.31 11.12 6.18
CA GLY A 104 -7.41 10.84 7.11
C GLY A 104 -7.22 9.58 7.97
N PHE A 105 -6.02 8.99 7.94
CA PHE A 105 -5.57 8.00 8.92
C PHE A 105 -4.37 8.57 9.70
N ASP A 106 -4.30 8.24 10.98
CA ASP A 106 -3.35 8.86 11.91
C ASP A 106 -2.16 7.94 12.22
N THR A 107 -2.29 6.64 11.95
CA THR A 107 -1.22 5.64 12.13
C THR A 107 -0.89 4.95 10.81
N ARG A 108 0.41 4.75 10.55
CA ARG A 108 0.96 4.02 9.40
C ARG A 108 1.84 2.88 9.88
N ILE A 109 1.73 1.73 9.23
CA ILE A 109 2.45 0.52 9.59
C ILE A 109 3.06 -0.09 8.35
N ASP A 110 4.38 -0.18 8.34
CA ASP A 110 5.12 -0.75 7.20
C ASP A 110 4.93 -2.28 7.17
N MET A 111 4.36 -2.80 6.07
CA MET A 111 4.06 -4.22 5.88
C MET A 111 5.11 -4.98 5.07
N ASP A 112 6.02 -4.26 4.42
CA ASP A 112 7.10 -4.81 3.61
C ASP A 112 8.47 -4.39 4.15
N GLN A 113 9.47 -5.26 4.00
CA GLN A 113 10.87 -4.87 4.20
C GLN A 113 11.47 -4.29 2.92
N LEU A 114 12.55 -3.51 3.07
CA LEU A 114 13.33 -2.87 1.98
C LEU A 114 13.75 -3.81 0.83
N PHE A 115 13.61 -5.13 0.99
CA PHE A 115 13.86 -6.13 -0.05
C PHE A 115 12.69 -7.14 -0.18
N ARG A 116 11.54 -6.65 -0.68
CA ARG A 116 10.49 -7.40 -1.42
C ARG A 116 10.04 -8.75 -0.81
N GLY A 117 9.97 -8.84 0.52
CA GLY A 117 9.46 -9.99 1.26
C GLY A 117 8.52 -9.56 2.38
N SER A 118 7.61 -10.45 2.80
CA SER A 118 6.75 -10.16 3.95
C SER A 118 7.56 -10.00 5.20
N THR A 119 7.24 -8.93 5.94
CA THR A 119 7.90 -8.64 7.19
C THR A 119 7.24 -9.39 8.33
N THR A 120 8.06 -9.93 9.24
CA THR A 120 7.65 -10.40 10.55
C THR A 120 7.83 -9.32 11.62
N ARG A 121 8.37 -8.14 11.25
CA ARG A 121 8.54 -6.97 12.10
C ARG A 121 7.89 -5.75 11.43
N PHE A 122 6.84 -5.23 12.06
CA PHE A 122 6.09 -4.09 11.55
C PHE A 122 6.45 -2.84 12.32
N ALA A 123 6.88 -1.81 11.60
CA ALA A 123 7.19 -0.51 12.18
C ALA A 123 5.92 0.36 12.15
N MET A 124 5.43 0.74 13.32
CA MET A 124 4.26 1.59 13.50
C MET A 124 4.69 3.03 13.78
N ARG A 125 4.16 3.96 13.00
CA ARG A 125 4.37 5.40 13.10
C ARG A 125 3.04 6.11 13.24
N THR A 126 2.96 7.03 14.19
CA THR A 126 1.76 7.79 14.48
C THR A 126 2.02 9.27 14.19
N ILE A 127 1.13 9.91 13.44
CA ILE A 127 1.30 11.28 12.92
C ILE A 127 1.35 12.32 14.04
N HIS A 128 0.75 12.04 15.21
CA HIS A 128 0.72 12.96 16.34
C HIS A 128 1.97 12.90 17.23
N ASP A 129 2.80 11.87 17.11
CA ASP A 129 4.08 11.81 17.81
C ASP A 129 5.11 12.64 17.02
N LYS A 130 5.46 13.83 17.55
CA LYS A 130 6.42 14.75 16.94
C LYS A 130 7.87 14.27 17.01
N ASP A 131 8.13 13.22 17.78
CA ASP A 131 9.43 12.57 17.86
C ASP A 131 9.45 11.39 16.87
N ASP A 132 10.09 11.57 15.71
CA ASP A 132 10.36 10.51 14.73
C ASP A 132 11.06 9.26 15.34
N ASP A 133 11.61 9.41 16.56
CA ASP A 133 12.30 8.36 17.31
C ASP A 133 11.37 7.38 18.07
N LYS A 134 10.06 7.66 18.19
CA LYS A 134 9.11 6.74 18.86
C LYS A 134 8.46 5.76 17.89
N LEU A 135 9.29 4.97 17.21
CA LEU A 135 8.83 3.82 16.44
C LEU A 135 8.37 2.71 17.38
N ALA A 136 7.08 2.37 17.34
CA ALA A 136 6.56 1.18 17.98
C ALA A 136 6.72 -0.02 17.03
N PHE A 137 7.14 -1.16 17.56
CA PHE A 137 7.31 -2.38 16.77
C PHE A 137 6.30 -3.44 17.17
N LEU A 138 5.71 -4.08 16.15
CA LEU A 138 4.90 -5.29 16.28
C LEU A 138 5.65 -6.45 15.64
N PHE A 139 5.57 -7.62 16.26
CA PHE A 139 6.29 -8.82 15.82
C PHE A 139 5.32 -9.96 15.56
N LEU A 140 5.38 -10.56 14.38
CA LEU A 140 4.58 -11.73 14.00
C LEU A 140 5.46 -12.98 14.03
N GLY A 141 5.36 -13.73 15.12
CA GLY A 141 6.06 -14.99 15.33
C GLY A 141 5.15 -16.19 15.11
N ARG A 142 5.74 -17.35 14.86
CA ARG A 142 5.03 -18.61 14.70
C ARG A 142 5.25 -19.51 15.88
N HIS A 143 4.16 -20.09 16.37
CA HIS A 143 4.16 -20.88 17.58
C HIS A 143 3.60 -22.27 17.28
N LEU A 144 4.28 -23.27 17.85
CA LEU A 144 3.84 -24.65 17.87
C LEU A 144 3.79 -25.10 19.33
N LYS A 145 2.61 -25.50 19.79
CA LYS A 145 2.37 -26.11 21.09
C LYS A 145 2.14 -27.62 20.88
N PRO A 146 3.21 -28.43 20.85
CA PRO A 146 3.09 -29.84 20.56
C PRO A 146 2.29 -30.55 21.66
N THR A 147 1.40 -31.45 21.26
CA THR A 147 0.73 -32.40 22.15
C THR A 147 1.37 -33.78 21.99
N PRO A 148 1.45 -34.59 23.07
CA PRO A 148 2.06 -35.92 23.00
C PRO A 148 1.27 -36.91 22.13
N GLU A 149 -0.02 -36.64 21.90
CA GLU A 149 -0.89 -37.45 21.02
C GLU A 149 -1.46 -36.58 19.89
N PRO A 150 -1.80 -37.17 18.72
CA PRO A 150 -2.53 -36.48 17.67
C PRO A 150 -3.84 -35.94 18.23
N SER A 151 -4.01 -34.62 18.16
CA SER A 151 -5.17 -33.94 18.72
C SER A 151 -5.62 -32.86 17.76
N ASN A 152 -6.94 -32.66 17.65
CA ASN A 152 -7.53 -31.56 16.89
C ASN A 152 -7.77 -30.33 17.80
N ALA A 153 -6.98 -30.19 18.87
CA ALA A 153 -7.11 -29.04 19.76
C ALA A 153 -6.75 -27.75 19.01
N THR A 154 -7.52 -26.71 19.27
CA THR A 154 -7.30 -25.39 18.69
C THR A 154 -6.04 -24.75 19.29
N PHE A 155 -5.41 -23.86 18.54
CA PHE A 155 -4.16 -23.19 18.92
C PHE A 155 -2.98 -24.14 19.20
N GLN A 156 -2.94 -25.31 18.56
CA GLN A 156 -1.70 -26.11 18.51
C GLN A 156 -0.65 -25.46 17.61
N TYR A 157 -1.08 -24.93 16.46
CA TYR A 157 -0.25 -24.14 15.57
C TYR A 157 -0.93 -22.80 15.33
N TYR A 158 -0.26 -21.70 15.67
CA TYR A 158 -0.83 -20.37 15.54
C TYR A 158 0.25 -19.33 15.24
N SER A 159 -0.17 -18.21 14.65
CA SER A 159 0.68 -17.03 14.50
C SER A 159 0.36 -16.06 15.64
N ARG A 160 1.38 -15.51 16.28
CA ARG A 160 1.24 -14.51 17.35
C ARG A 160 1.77 -13.17 16.85
N LEU A 161 0.89 -12.17 16.78
CA LEU A 161 1.28 -10.78 16.66
C LEU A 161 1.38 -10.17 18.06
N SER A 162 2.55 -9.67 18.47
CA SER A 162 2.71 -9.02 19.78
C SER A 162 3.47 -7.71 19.68
N GLY A 163 3.22 -6.82 20.63
CA GLY A 163 3.98 -5.57 20.77
C GLY A 163 3.30 -4.59 21.71
N LEU A 164 3.74 -3.34 21.67
CA LEU A 164 3.18 -2.25 22.46
C LEU A 164 2.15 -1.48 21.63
N VAL A 165 0.91 -1.45 22.11
CA VAL A 165 -0.22 -0.76 21.47
C VAL A 165 -0.89 0.12 22.52
N ALA A 166 -1.00 1.43 22.25
CA ALA A 166 -1.55 2.41 23.19
C ALA A 166 -0.96 2.29 24.62
N GLY A 167 0.38 2.09 24.71
CA GLY A 167 1.11 1.93 25.97
C GLY A 167 0.93 0.58 26.70
N ASN A 168 0.20 -0.37 26.11
CA ASN A 168 -0.06 -1.68 26.71
C ASN A 168 0.67 -2.79 25.94
N ALA A 169 1.32 -3.71 26.65
CA ALA A 169 1.86 -4.93 26.06
C ALA A 169 0.73 -5.92 25.79
N VAL A 170 0.53 -6.23 24.51
CA VAL A 170 -0.60 -7.04 24.04
C VAL A 170 -0.15 -8.03 22.97
N ALA A 171 -0.92 -9.10 22.82
CA ALA A 171 -0.72 -10.09 21.78
C ALA A 171 -2.06 -10.56 21.19
N VAL A 172 -2.05 -10.92 19.91
CA VAL A 172 -3.13 -11.58 19.21
C VAL A 172 -2.60 -12.90 18.68
N ASP A 173 -3.20 -14.00 19.13
CA ASP A 173 -2.94 -15.30 18.53
C ASP A 173 -4.01 -15.59 17.47
N VAL A 174 -3.58 -15.99 16.28
CA VAL A 174 -4.42 -16.34 15.14
C VAL A 174 -4.18 -17.80 14.78
N ASP A 175 -5.20 -18.62 14.95
CA ASP A 175 -5.27 -19.99 14.47
C ASP A 175 -5.97 -19.97 13.10
N MET A 176 -5.15 -20.01 12.05
CA MET A 176 -5.60 -19.91 10.66
C MET A 176 -6.32 -21.17 10.17
N GLU A 177 -6.08 -22.33 10.78
CA GLU A 177 -6.70 -23.59 10.36
C GLU A 177 -8.14 -23.67 10.86
N ASN A 178 -8.37 -23.25 12.10
CA ASN A 178 -9.68 -23.25 12.72
C ASN A 178 -10.43 -21.90 12.57
N TYR A 179 -9.80 -20.89 11.97
CA TYR A 179 -10.32 -19.53 11.83
C TYR A 179 -10.70 -18.88 13.18
N LEU A 180 -9.80 -19.05 14.16
CA LEU A 180 -9.98 -18.55 15.52
C LEU A 180 -8.93 -17.50 15.86
N TRP A 181 -9.30 -16.59 16.76
CA TRP A 181 -8.36 -15.63 17.33
C TRP A 181 -8.56 -15.47 18.84
N ARG A 182 -7.52 -15.05 19.54
CA ARG A 182 -7.58 -14.63 20.95
C ARG A 182 -6.73 -13.40 21.19
N PHE A 183 -7.31 -12.43 21.89
CA PHE A 183 -6.65 -11.20 22.34
C PHE A 183 -6.14 -11.40 23.76
N ILE A 184 -4.86 -11.11 23.97
CA ILE A 184 -4.11 -11.43 25.17
C ILE A 184 -3.48 -10.15 25.70
N ARG A 185 -3.65 -9.88 27.00
CA ARG A 185 -2.87 -8.89 27.73
C ARG A 185 -1.63 -9.55 28.29
N LEU A 186 -0.50 -8.86 28.13
CA LEU A 186 0.77 -9.24 28.71
C LEU A 186 1.11 -8.28 29.85
N ASN A 187 1.77 -8.79 30.88
CA ASN A 187 2.29 -7.95 31.96
C ASN A 187 3.57 -7.18 31.55
N ASN A 188 4.29 -7.65 30.53
CA ASN A 188 5.49 -7.04 29.98
C ASN A 188 5.63 -7.38 28.48
N SER A 189 6.70 -6.93 27.82
CA SER A 189 7.05 -7.32 26.45
C SER A 189 7.09 -8.83 26.24
N ASP A 190 6.92 -9.29 25.01
CA ASP A 190 7.03 -10.71 24.60
C ASP A 190 8.39 -10.96 23.91
N PRO A 191 9.48 -11.18 24.67
CA PRO A 191 10.81 -11.37 24.10
C PRO A 191 10.93 -12.68 23.32
N VAL A 192 10.12 -13.69 23.66
CA VAL A 192 10.07 -14.97 22.94
C VAL A 192 9.52 -14.74 21.53
N ASN A 193 8.39 -14.05 21.42
CA ASN A 193 7.78 -13.79 20.12
C ASN A 193 8.65 -12.86 19.26
N GLU A 194 9.25 -11.82 19.84
CA GLU A 194 10.21 -10.98 19.14
C GLU A 194 11.40 -11.78 18.60
N TRP A 195 11.92 -12.71 19.41
CA TRP A 195 13.02 -13.57 18.99
C TRP A 195 12.64 -14.47 17.81
N LEU A 196 11.52 -15.17 17.93
CA LEU A 196 11.01 -16.07 16.89
C LEU A 196 10.70 -15.32 15.59
N ALA A 197 10.14 -14.11 15.69
CA ALA A 197 9.75 -13.31 14.54
C ALA A 197 10.97 -12.71 13.82
N TYR A 198 11.90 -12.11 14.57
CA TYR A 198 12.90 -11.21 13.99
C TYR A 198 14.33 -11.56 14.39
N LYS A 199 14.66 -11.57 15.69
CA LYS A 199 16.06 -11.65 16.15
C LYS A 199 16.75 -12.96 15.79
N SER A 200 16.02 -14.08 15.73
CA SER A 200 16.55 -15.40 15.36
C SER A 200 17.16 -15.45 13.95
N ASN A 201 16.75 -14.54 13.06
CA ASN A 201 17.16 -14.50 11.66
C ASN A 201 18.28 -13.49 11.39
N ILE A 202 18.78 -12.80 12.42
CA ILE A 202 19.83 -11.78 12.29
C ILE A 202 21.15 -12.38 12.73
N LEU A 203 22.15 -12.34 11.85
CA LEU A 203 23.50 -12.77 12.18
C LEU A 203 24.10 -11.84 13.24
N ASN A 204 24.85 -12.43 14.18
CA ASN A 204 25.64 -11.65 15.13
C ASN A 204 26.82 -10.94 14.43
N ASP A 205 27.57 -10.12 15.16
CA ASP A 205 28.73 -9.38 14.63
C ASP A 205 29.80 -10.30 14.00
N ASN A 206 29.81 -11.59 14.34
CA ASN A 206 30.72 -12.60 13.81
C ASN A 206 30.16 -13.32 12.57
N GLY A 207 28.97 -12.95 12.10
CA GLY A 207 28.30 -13.61 10.97
C GLY A 207 27.68 -14.96 11.30
N GLU A 208 27.51 -15.30 12.58
CA GLU A 208 26.94 -16.55 13.05
C GLU A 208 25.46 -16.40 13.43
N LEU A 209 24.72 -17.50 13.34
CA LEU A 209 23.35 -17.55 13.85
C LEU A 209 23.34 -17.35 15.37
N PRO A 210 22.42 -16.56 15.90
CA PRO A 210 22.39 -16.25 17.31
C PRO A 210 21.95 -17.46 18.13
N SER A 211 22.62 -17.68 19.28
CA SER A 211 22.24 -18.74 20.23
C SER A 211 20.90 -18.42 20.89
N LEU A 212 20.11 -19.46 21.19
CA LEU A 212 18.85 -19.33 21.93
C LEU A 212 19.10 -18.68 23.31
N PRO A 213 18.53 -17.50 23.60
CA PRO A 213 18.70 -16.86 24.90
C PRO A 213 17.75 -17.47 25.94
N GLU A 214 18.02 -17.19 27.21
CA GLU A 214 17.07 -17.42 28.29
C GLU A 214 16.00 -16.33 28.27
N PHE A 215 14.73 -16.72 28.40
CA PHE A 215 13.60 -15.81 28.31
C PHE A 215 12.86 -15.72 29.64
N ASP A 216 12.60 -14.49 30.09
CA ASP A 216 11.60 -14.23 31.11
C ASP A 216 10.21 -14.24 30.45
N LEU A 217 9.44 -15.30 30.71
CA LEU A 217 8.11 -15.47 30.11
C LEU A 217 7.12 -14.45 30.70
N PRO A 218 6.43 -13.66 29.86
CA PRO A 218 5.38 -12.78 30.35
C PRO A 218 4.20 -13.59 30.88
N THR A 219 3.49 -13.02 31.85
CA THR A 219 2.20 -13.55 32.27
C THR A 219 1.14 -13.17 31.25
N GLU A 220 0.42 -14.17 30.75
CA GLU A 220 -0.62 -14.00 29.73
C GLU A 220 -2.02 -14.04 30.34
N THR A 221 -2.86 -13.06 30.02
CA THR A 221 -4.29 -13.08 30.36
C THR A 221 -5.13 -12.92 29.11
N ILE A 222 -5.92 -13.94 28.77
CA ILE A 222 -6.85 -13.87 27.63
C ILE A 222 -7.98 -12.91 28.00
N LEU A 223 -8.11 -11.83 27.24
CA LEU A 223 -9.16 -10.84 27.44
C LEU A 223 -10.40 -11.13 26.58
N ARG A 224 -10.17 -11.52 25.31
CA ARG A 224 -11.24 -11.82 24.35
C ARG A 224 -10.80 -12.95 23.42
N LYS A 225 -11.77 -13.63 22.83
CA LYS A 225 -11.58 -14.64 21.79
C LYS A 225 -12.75 -14.60 20.83
N GLY A 226 -12.52 -15.08 19.62
CA GLY A 226 -13.55 -15.08 18.60
C GLY A 226 -13.17 -15.92 17.40
N THR A 227 -13.97 -15.73 16.36
CA THR A 227 -13.87 -16.41 15.06
C THR A 227 -13.70 -15.35 13.98
N PHE A 228 -13.25 -15.77 12.82
CA PHE A 228 -13.37 -15.00 11.59
C PHE A 228 -13.86 -15.91 10.46
N SER A 229 -14.52 -15.35 9.44
CA SER A 229 -14.94 -16.16 8.30
C SER A 229 -13.72 -16.54 7.44
N ARG A 230 -13.84 -17.67 6.75
CA ARG A 230 -12.79 -18.15 5.85
C ARG A 230 -12.77 -17.29 4.59
N PRO A 231 -11.61 -16.75 4.15
CA PRO A 231 -11.52 -16.12 2.84
C PRO A 231 -11.72 -17.18 1.74
N THR A 232 -12.75 -17.00 0.92
CA THR A 232 -13.04 -17.85 -0.24
C THR A 232 -13.20 -17.00 -1.49
N TRP A 233 -12.93 -17.59 -2.65
CA TRP A 233 -13.22 -16.93 -3.93
C TRP A 233 -14.72 -16.67 -4.06
N GLY A 234 -15.08 -15.43 -4.38
CA GLY A 234 -16.46 -14.96 -4.48
C GLY A 234 -16.96 -14.24 -3.22
N GLN A 235 -16.38 -14.50 -2.04
CA GLN A 235 -16.69 -13.70 -0.85
C GLN A 235 -15.93 -12.38 -0.89
N THR A 236 -16.68 -11.28 -0.93
CA THR A 236 -16.10 -9.93 -0.97
C THR A 236 -15.55 -9.49 0.38
N TYR A 237 -15.94 -10.12 1.49
CA TYR A 237 -15.43 -9.73 2.80
C TYR A 237 -15.32 -10.89 3.79
N VAL A 238 -14.33 -10.78 4.68
CA VAL A 238 -14.13 -11.63 5.85
C VAL A 238 -14.75 -10.96 7.07
N GLU A 239 -15.66 -11.66 7.75
CA GLU A 239 -16.35 -11.17 8.95
C GLU A 239 -15.55 -11.51 10.21
N ILE A 240 -15.51 -10.57 11.15
CA ILE A 240 -15.04 -10.76 12.54
C ILE A 240 -16.22 -10.44 13.47
N PRO A 241 -17.12 -11.41 13.72
CA PRO A 241 -18.41 -11.12 14.33
C PRO A 241 -18.32 -10.50 15.72
N GLN A 242 -17.34 -10.90 16.53
CA GLN A 242 -17.23 -10.42 17.92
C GLN A 242 -16.71 -8.98 18.05
N LEU A 243 -16.27 -8.38 16.93
CA LEU A 243 -15.87 -6.98 16.87
C LEU A 243 -16.81 -6.15 16.00
N ASP A 244 -17.82 -6.77 15.39
CA ASP A 244 -18.62 -6.17 14.33
C ASP A 244 -17.72 -5.54 13.27
N MET A 245 -16.74 -6.28 12.74
CA MET A 245 -15.79 -5.79 11.73
C MET A 245 -15.78 -6.67 10.48
N VAL A 246 -15.49 -6.06 9.34
CA VAL A 246 -15.36 -6.73 8.04
C VAL A 246 -14.05 -6.34 7.36
N ILE A 247 -13.33 -7.31 6.80
CA ILE A 247 -12.12 -7.12 6.00
C ILE A 247 -12.49 -7.40 4.54
N MET A 248 -12.47 -6.37 3.69
CA MET A 248 -12.81 -6.49 2.29
C MET A 248 -11.67 -7.10 1.45
N ASP A 249 -12.06 -7.84 0.42
CA ASP A 249 -11.19 -8.34 -0.66
C ASP A 249 -9.98 -9.14 -0.14
N MET A 250 -10.18 -9.86 0.97
CA MET A 250 -9.10 -10.59 1.65
C MET A 250 -8.52 -11.70 0.76
N GLN A 251 -9.36 -12.38 -0.03
CA GLN A 251 -8.87 -13.46 -0.91
C GLN A 251 -8.04 -12.91 -2.08
N GLU A 252 -8.45 -11.80 -2.66
CA GLU A 252 -7.76 -11.02 -3.69
C GLU A 252 -6.42 -10.52 -3.16
N PHE A 253 -6.43 -9.89 -1.99
CA PHE A 253 -5.24 -9.45 -1.26
C PHE A 253 -4.22 -10.58 -1.05
N LEU A 254 -4.68 -11.79 -0.70
CA LEU A 254 -3.81 -12.93 -0.44
C LEU A 254 -3.26 -13.59 -1.72
N SER A 255 -4.01 -13.53 -2.81
CA SER A 255 -3.73 -14.30 -4.03
C SER A 255 -2.96 -13.51 -5.09
N ASP A 256 -3.19 -12.20 -5.20
CA ASP A 256 -2.56 -11.34 -6.18
C ASP A 256 -1.84 -10.16 -5.50
N ALA A 257 -0.52 -10.11 -5.66
CA ALA A 257 0.32 -9.01 -5.20
C ALA A 257 -0.15 -7.64 -5.73
N LYS A 258 -0.79 -7.62 -6.91
CA LYS A 258 -1.33 -6.40 -7.51
C LYS A 258 -2.52 -5.86 -6.73
N LEU A 259 -3.26 -6.72 -6.04
CA LEU A 259 -4.46 -6.35 -5.30
C LEU A 259 -4.17 -5.98 -3.84
N GLU A 260 -2.95 -6.25 -3.35
CA GLU A 260 -2.57 -5.95 -1.97
C GLU A 260 -2.83 -4.52 -1.50
N PRO A 261 -2.64 -3.47 -2.32
CA PRO A 261 -2.84 -2.09 -1.89
C PRO A 261 -4.31 -1.63 -1.77
N PHE A 262 -5.27 -2.52 -1.99
CA PHE A 262 -6.69 -2.16 -2.09
C PHE A 262 -7.57 -2.75 -0.98
N LEU A 263 -6.99 -3.56 -0.08
CA LEU A 263 -7.69 -4.11 1.08
C LEU A 263 -8.16 -2.98 2.01
N ARG A 264 -9.39 -3.10 2.50
CA ARG A 264 -10.05 -2.15 3.41
C ARG A 264 -10.70 -2.89 4.58
N VAL A 265 -10.85 -2.22 5.71
CA VAL A 265 -11.48 -2.74 6.92
C VAL A 265 -12.49 -1.72 7.43
N PHE A 266 -13.69 -2.19 7.75
CA PHE A 266 -14.81 -1.40 8.26
C PHE A 266 -15.35 -2.04 9.55
N THR A 267 -16.04 -1.27 10.38
CA THR A 267 -17.01 -1.87 11.30
C THR A 267 -18.31 -2.19 10.54
N TYR A 268 -19.18 -3.06 11.05
CA TYR A 268 -20.38 -3.51 10.34
C TYR A 268 -21.38 -2.36 10.17
N ARG A 269 -21.59 -1.57 11.22
CA ARG A 269 -22.41 -0.34 11.15
C ARG A 269 -21.84 0.65 10.12
N ASP A 270 -20.53 0.81 10.15
CA ASP A 270 -19.77 1.71 9.30
C ASP A 270 -19.77 1.27 7.84
N PHE A 271 -19.78 -0.05 7.60
CA PHE A 271 -19.93 -0.68 6.30
C PHE A 271 -21.32 -0.42 5.72
N GLU A 272 -22.40 -0.66 6.49
CA GLU A 272 -23.77 -0.38 6.03
C GLU A 272 -23.97 1.11 5.72
N MET A 273 -23.42 2.01 6.54
CA MET A 273 -23.45 3.44 6.27
C MET A 273 -22.64 3.80 5.01
N ALA A 274 -21.44 3.23 4.83
CA ALA A 274 -20.64 3.47 3.64
C ALA A 274 -21.35 3.01 2.37
N VAL A 275 -22.02 1.86 2.39
CA VAL A 275 -22.85 1.37 1.28
C VAL A 275 -24.02 2.32 0.99
N ALA A 276 -24.68 2.83 2.04
CA ALA A 276 -25.82 3.72 1.87
C ALA A 276 -25.43 5.14 1.38
N GLU A 277 -24.23 5.61 1.71
CA GLU A 277 -23.71 6.94 1.33
C GLU A 277 -22.95 6.93 -0.01
N ASP A 278 -22.40 5.79 -0.43
CA ASP A 278 -21.68 5.68 -1.70
C ASP A 278 -22.67 5.60 -2.88
N GLU A 279 -22.59 6.59 -3.77
CA GLU A 279 -23.35 6.59 -5.03
C GLU A 279 -22.95 5.42 -5.96
N ARG A 280 -21.82 4.76 -5.69
CA ARG A 280 -21.30 3.63 -6.46
C ARG A 280 -21.12 2.42 -5.55
N VAL A 281 -21.94 1.41 -5.74
CA VAL A 281 -21.85 0.13 -5.03
C VAL A 281 -21.47 -1.00 -5.99
N GLU A 282 -20.65 -1.93 -5.52
CA GLU A 282 -20.34 -3.20 -6.15
C GLU A 282 -21.16 -4.32 -5.49
N TYR A 283 -21.50 -5.36 -6.24
CA TYR A 283 -22.25 -6.50 -5.71
C TYR A 283 -21.31 -7.69 -5.52
N ASP A 284 -21.37 -8.31 -4.34
CA ASP A 284 -20.68 -9.57 -4.07
C ASP A 284 -21.33 -10.75 -4.81
N SER A 285 -20.74 -11.96 -4.70
CA SER A 285 -21.30 -13.16 -5.34
C SER A 285 -22.68 -13.56 -4.84
N ASP A 286 -23.05 -13.11 -3.63
CA ASP A 286 -24.33 -13.36 -2.97
C ASP A 286 -25.34 -12.24 -3.22
N GLY A 287 -24.98 -11.22 -4.01
CA GLY A 287 -25.80 -10.08 -4.37
C GLY A 287 -25.88 -8.98 -3.30
N LYS A 288 -24.98 -8.96 -2.31
CA LYS A 288 -24.90 -7.88 -1.31
C LYS A 288 -24.06 -6.72 -1.82
N GLU A 289 -24.47 -5.52 -1.45
CA GLU A 289 -23.81 -4.28 -1.82
C GLU A 289 -22.55 -4.04 -0.99
N THR A 290 -21.51 -3.54 -1.65
CA THR A 290 -20.19 -3.27 -1.10
C THR A 290 -19.69 -1.92 -1.64
N PRO A 291 -19.01 -1.09 -0.83
CA PRO A 291 -18.56 0.23 -1.26
C PRO A 291 -17.44 0.11 -2.29
N VAL A 292 -17.39 0.99 -3.28
CA VAL A 292 -16.33 0.97 -4.30
C VAL A 292 -15.02 1.50 -3.72
N TRP A 293 -13.88 0.95 -4.14
CA TRP A 293 -12.59 1.52 -3.71
C TRP A 293 -12.37 2.90 -4.31
N THR A 294 -11.97 3.86 -3.47
CA THR A 294 -11.61 5.23 -3.86
C THR A 294 -10.25 5.64 -3.32
N GLN A 295 -9.64 6.61 -4.00
CA GLN A 295 -8.40 7.24 -3.55
C GLN A 295 -8.62 7.92 -2.20
N GLU A 296 -9.68 8.70 -2.05
CA GLU A 296 -10.06 9.27 -0.75
C GLU A 296 -10.72 8.19 0.10
N PRO A 297 -10.24 7.93 1.32
CA PRO A 297 -10.84 6.90 2.16
C PRO A 297 -12.21 7.34 2.68
N HIS A 298 -13.12 6.37 2.81
CA HIS A 298 -14.39 6.63 3.46
C HIS A 298 -14.17 7.13 4.89
N LEU A 299 -15.07 8.01 5.36
CA LEU A 299 -15.10 8.41 6.76
C LEU A 299 -15.37 7.22 7.68
N GLN A 300 -15.78 6.07 7.19
CA GLN A 300 -16.11 4.90 8.01
C GLN A 300 -15.06 3.78 7.87
N GLU A 301 -14.01 4.00 7.08
CA GLU A 301 -12.86 3.09 7.00
C GLU A 301 -12.03 3.15 8.28
N VAL A 302 -11.85 1.99 8.91
CA VAL A 302 -11.03 1.79 10.12
C VAL A 302 -9.58 1.60 9.74
N MET A 303 -9.34 0.78 8.72
CA MET A 303 -8.02 0.53 8.18
C MET A 303 -8.08 0.31 6.67
N ARG A 304 -6.95 0.56 6.02
CA ARG A 304 -6.75 0.15 4.63
C ARG A 304 -5.29 -0.04 4.32
N THR A 305 -5.03 -0.77 3.26
CA THR A 305 -3.72 -0.86 2.66
C THR A 305 -3.53 0.25 1.62
N ALA A 306 -2.27 0.59 1.37
CA ALA A 306 -1.83 1.45 0.28
C ALA A 306 -0.39 1.09 -0.08
N ALA A 307 0.02 1.35 -1.32
CA ALA A 307 1.43 1.25 -1.69
C ALA A 307 1.90 2.54 -2.36
N PHE A 308 2.78 3.25 -1.65
CA PHE A 308 3.27 4.57 -2.03
C PHE A 308 4.42 4.48 -3.04
N GLY A 309 4.69 5.62 -3.69
CA GLY A 309 5.81 5.79 -4.61
C GLY A 309 5.43 5.71 -6.10
N HIS A 310 6.43 5.88 -6.95
CA HIS A 310 6.33 5.60 -8.39
C HIS A 310 6.58 4.11 -8.60
N GLY A 311 5.56 3.39 -9.06
CA GLY A 311 5.55 1.93 -9.02
C GLY A 311 5.28 1.38 -7.61
N ARG A 312 4.94 0.10 -7.52
CA ARG A 312 4.57 -0.58 -6.25
C ARG A 312 5.79 -0.83 -5.36
N THR A 313 6.25 0.20 -4.65
CA THR A 313 7.53 0.11 -3.90
C THR A 313 7.40 -0.56 -2.53
N SER A 314 6.42 -0.17 -1.72
CA SER A 314 6.23 -0.72 -0.37
C SER A 314 4.76 -0.68 0.05
N LEU A 315 4.25 -1.78 0.59
CA LEU A 315 2.92 -1.85 1.18
C LEU A 315 2.92 -1.27 2.60
N THR A 316 1.94 -0.42 2.87
CA THR A 316 1.69 0.19 4.16
C THR A 316 0.24 -0.07 4.57
N MET A 317 0.02 -0.42 5.83
CA MET A 317 -1.31 -0.41 6.45
C MET A 317 -1.52 0.94 7.11
N CYS A 318 -2.64 1.59 6.80
CA CYS A 318 -3.06 2.86 7.35
C CYS A 318 -4.24 2.62 8.27
N VAL A 319 -4.14 3.12 9.50
CA VAL A 319 -5.06 2.84 10.60
C VAL A 319 -5.54 4.14 11.20
N ARG A 320 -6.85 4.24 11.40
CA ARG A 320 -7.47 5.46 11.94
C ARG A 320 -7.52 5.35 13.44
N GLU A 321 -7.18 6.44 14.12
CA GLU A 321 -7.26 6.50 15.56
C GLU A 321 -8.63 7.06 15.93
N TYR A 322 -9.63 6.19 16.09
CA TYR A 322 -10.97 6.62 16.48
C TYR A 322 -11.37 6.02 17.82
N THR A 323 -12.07 6.81 18.63
CA THR A 323 -12.85 6.30 19.77
C THR A 323 -14.35 6.22 19.47
N GLY A 324 -14.75 6.51 18.23
CA GLY A 324 -16.13 6.44 17.72
C GLY A 324 -16.56 7.70 16.97
N TYR A 325 -17.86 7.74 16.62
CA TYR A 325 -18.53 8.90 16.05
C TYR A 325 -19.53 9.49 17.05
N GLN A 326 -19.45 10.79 17.29
CA GLN A 326 -20.50 11.56 17.98
C GLN A 326 -21.03 12.59 16.99
N ASP A 327 -22.32 12.53 16.67
CA ASP A 327 -22.98 13.40 15.69
C ASP A 327 -22.27 13.44 14.32
N MET A 328 -21.90 12.26 13.79
CA MET A 328 -21.15 12.09 12.53
C MET A 328 -19.77 12.78 12.50
N LYS A 329 -19.23 13.18 13.66
CA LYS A 329 -17.85 13.67 13.79
C LYS A 329 -16.99 12.64 14.51
N PRO A 330 -15.75 12.40 14.04
CA PRO A 330 -14.84 11.50 14.72
C PRO A 330 -14.50 12.09 16.09
N VAL A 331 -14.61 11.29 17.14
CA VAL A 331 -14.17 11.65 18.49
C VAL A 331 -12.67 11.45 18.56
N ALA A 332 -11.94 12.52 18.88
CA ALA A 332 -10.49 12.49 19.01
C ALA A 332 -10.07 11.45 20.07
N PRO A 333 -9.08 10.59 19.76
CA PRO A 333 -8.67 9.51 20.64
C PRO A 333 -8.02 10.04 21.91
N MET A 334 -8.21 9.34 23.03
CA MET A 334 -7.52 9.65 24.29
C MET A 334 -6.06 9.22 24.30
N VAL A 335 -5.69 8.25 23.45
CA VAL A 335 -4.33 7.71 23.31
C VAL A 335 -4.01 7.59 21.83
N SER A 336 -2.85 8.11 21.44
CA SER A 336 -2.40 8.04 20.05
C SER A 336 -1.86 6.65 19.70
N GLY A 337 -1.99 6.27 18.43
CA GLY A 337 -1.67 4.95 17.91
C GLY A 337 -2.90 4.07 17.68
N MET A 338 -2.69 2.95 16.98
CA MET A 338 -3.68 1.88 16.81
C MET A 338 -4.32 1.51 18.16
N GLN A 339 -5.64 1.32 18.22
CA GLN A 339 -6.31 0.79 19.41
C GLN A 339 -6.19 -0.74 19.47
N GLN A 340 -6.45 -1.28 20.66
CA GLN A 340 -6.40 -2.72 20.91
C GLN A 340 -7.38 -3.51 20.01
N THR A 341 -8.49 -2.90 19.62
CA THR A 341 -9.51 -3.51 18.74
C THR A 341 -9.01 -3.69 17.32
N GLU A 342 -8.34 -2.70 16.73
CA GLU A 342 -7.82 -2.78 15.35
C GLU A 342 -6.62 -3.72 15.23
N MET A 343 -5.95 -4.04 16.33
CA MET A 343 -4.86 -5.03 16.33
C MET A 343 -5.33 -6.42 15.88
N ILE A 344 -6.59 -6.78 16.12
CA ILE A 344 -7.13 -8.11 15.79
C ILE A 344 -7.26 -8.31 14.26
N PRO A 345 -8.00 -7.48 13.50
CA PRO A 345 -8.01 -7.57 12.05
C PRO A 345 -6.60 -7.42 11.45
N PHE A 346 -5.74 -6.54 11.99
CA PHE A 346 -4.35 -6.43 11.51
C PHE A 346 -3.55 -7.74 11.70
N ALA A 347 -3.70 -8.41 12.84
CA ALA A 347 -3.08 -9.71 13.10
C ALA A 347 -3.60 -10.81 12.16
N ILE A 348 -4.90 -10.83 11.86
CA ILE A 348 -5.50 -11.77 10.91
C ILE A 348 -4.93 -11.54 9.51
N ILE A 349 -4.90 -10.28 9.05
CA ILE A 349 -4.39 -9.89 7.73
C ILE A 349 -2.93 -10.32 7.58
N THR A 350 -2.08 -9.96 8.54
CA THR A 350 -0.64 -10.23 8.49
C THR A 350 -0.32 -11.72 8.63
N ALA A 351 -0.99 -12.45 9.52
CA ALA A 351 -0.82 -13.89 9.67
C ALA A 351 -1.16 -14.66 8.38
N MET A 352 -2.31 -14.34 7.78
CA MET A 352 -2.76 -14.99 6.54
C MET A 352 -1.82 -14.65 5.38
N ARG A 353 -1.41 -13.37 5.25
CA ARG A 353 -0.44 -12.94 4.23
C ARG A 353 0.87 -13.71 4.32
N GLN A 354 1.44 -13.79 5.52
CA GLN A 354 2.68 -14.52 5.77
C GLN A 354 2.54 -16.00 5.40
N ARG A 355 1.38 -16.62 5.70
CA ARG A 355 1.14 -18.04 5.36
C ARG A 355 1.01 -18.27 3.85
N TYR A 356 0.37 -17.37 3.12
CA TYR A 356 0.24 -17.48 1.66
C TYR A 356 1.58 -17.32 0.94
N ILE A 357 2.43 -16.43 1.44
CA ILE A 357 3.80 -16.25 0.91
C ILE A 357 4.63 -17.51 1.12
N GLU A 358 4.63 -18.05 2.33
CA GLU A 358 5.46 -19.22 2.64
C GLU A 358 4.99 -20.52 1.97
N THR A 359 3.70 -20.65 1.67
CA THR A 359 3.18 -21.81 0.95
C THR A 359 3.39 -21.73 -0.55
N GLY A 360 3.92 -20.62 -1.08
CA GLY A 360 4.08 -20.39 -2.52
C GLY A 360 2.75 -20.34 -3.27
N LYS A 361 1.61 -20.25 -2.57
CA LYS A 361 0.28 -20.12 -3.18
C LYS A 361 0.02 -18.74 -3.74
N ARG A 362 0.85 -17.76 -3.36
CA ARG A 362 0.88 -16.45 -3.96
C ARG A 362 1.47 -16.59 -5.36
N ALA A 363 0.75 -16.14 -6.38
CA ALA A 363 1.33 -15.99 -7.71
C ALA A 363 2.50 -15.01 -7.59
N SER A 364 3.74 -15.52 -7.63
CA SER A 364 4.94 -14.69 -7.62
C SER A 364 5.08 -14.03 -9.00
N ASN A 365 4.20 -13.10 -9.33
CA ASN A 365 4.43 -12.15 -10.41
C ASN A 365 5.33 -11.03 -9.89
N TYR A 366 6.45 -11.42 -9.27
CA TYR A 366 7.56 -10.54 -8.95
C TYR A 366 8.70 -10.94 -9.88
N TYR A 367 8.58 -10.55 -11.15
CA TYR A 367 9.65 -10.65 -12.15
C TYR A 367 9.92 -9.29 -12.74
#